data_AF-A0A535S0N4-F1
#
_entry.id   AF-A0A535S0N4-F1
#
_cell.length_a   1.000
_cell.length_b   1.000
_cell.length_c   1.000
_cell.angle_alpha   90.00
_cell.angle_beta   90.00
_cell.angle_gamma   90.00
#
_symmetry.space_group_name_H-M   'P 1'
#
loop_
_entity.id
_entity.type
_entity.pdbx_description
1 polymer ?
#
loop_
_entity_poly.entity_id
_entity_poly.type
_entity_poly.pdbx_seq_one_letter_code
_entity_poly.pdbx_strand_id
1 'polypeptide(L)'
;NDIAVAIAHVLRCSEAKVLYIDFDAHHGDGVQRAFYDEPRVMTVSLHETGRYLFPGTGDVLELGNGLGRGYSVNLPLAPFTEDDSYIEVMNVLLPPLVMSFAPDVIISQHGCDTHAWDPLTHLELTTRSIQAQVRCAHQLAHTYCHGRWVALGGGGYDQFRVVPRVWSMLWADMSGQALPEQLPEQWVERWHPAWEAVKEQEVLEQELAGKTSFFADFPTTFEDQADHFSPQPRRWSISLENRRTAAMLRQILVPSPIRKVFSMAQRQSPLTDLYDLLHPGGAHAEQSEVFETHKESILLRNFCPPSLVERLSADSGLHAFARLPEREHQLLVDIARSPDCALTLAHTSAGAIVGEVTLTFGDDWWEGLEDIYEVTIEVSSNWRKLGIARKLLAFALELETLDDMILFAMGLSWHWDLEGMGITPRHYRKMITQLFASQGFSEYETTEPNISLEPANVLLVRIGKRVDQYVANRFLRRISSSPRLTGL
;
A
#
# COMPACT_ATOMS: atom_id res chain seq x y z
N ASN A 1 14.35 -1.36 22.99
CA ASN A 1 13.97 -1.47 21.56
C ASN A 1 15.11 -2.14 20.82
N ASP A 2 15.06 -3.46 20.80
CA ASP A 2 15.98 -4.37 20.11
C ASP A 2 15.83 -4.33 18.58
N ILE A 3 14.59 -4.19 18.08
CA ILE A 3 14.28 -4.01 16.65
C ILE A 3 14.99 -2.79 16.09
N ALA A 4 14.91 -1.65 16.77
CA ALA A 4 15.60 -0.43 16.35
C ALA A 4 17.12 -0.61 16.31
N VAL A 5 17.69 -1.39 17.23
CA VAL A 5 19.12 -1.73 17.20
C VAL A 5 19.45 -2.61 15.99
N ALA A 6 18.61 -3.59 15.65
CA ALA A 6 18.78 -4.43 14.47
C ALA A 6 18.70 -3.63 13.16
N ILE A 7 17.69 -2.77 13.02
CA ILE A 7 17.54 -1.88 11.86
C ILE A 7 18.76 -0.96 11.75
N ALA A 8 19.15 -0.28 12.84
CA ALA A 8 20.32 0.60 12.83
C ALA A 8 21.63 -0.14 12.48
N HIS A 9 21.76 -1.42 12.85
CA HIS A 9 22.88 -2.25 12.45
C HIS A 9 22.91 -2.47 10.93
N VAL A 10 21.77 -2.85 10.33
CA VAL A 10 21.66 -3.03 8.86
C VAL A 10 22.00 -1.74 8.12
N LEU A 11 21.42 -0.62 8.57
CA LEU A 11 21.61 0.71 7.99
C LEU A 11 23.07 1.19 8.06
N ARG A 12 23.82 0.79 9.09
CA ARG A 12 25.24 1.14 9.24
C ARG A 12 26.16 0.27 8.39
N CYS A 13 25.78 -0.98 8.18
CA CYS A 13 26.60 -1.97 7.50
C CYS A 13 26.32 -2.06 5.99
N SER A 14 25.27 -1.40 5.49
CA SER A 14 24.82 -1.50 4.10
C SER A 14 23.95 -0.31 3.66
N GLU A 15 23.66 -0.25 2.37
CA GLU A 15 22.68 0.67 1.76
C GLU A 15 21.28 0.04 1.63
N ALA A 16 21.02 -1.03 2.37
CA ALA A 16 19.76 -1.78 2.31
C ALA A 16 18.59 -0.95 2.84
N LYS A 17 17.45 -1.04 2.16
CA LYS A 17 16.17 -0.59 2.70
C LYS A 17 15.56 -1.67 3.59
N VAL A 18 15.09 -1.26 4.76
CA VAL A 18 14.49 -2.15 5.75
C VAL A 18 13.00 -1.88 5.84
N LEU A 19 12.18 -2.90 5.56
CA LEU A 19 10.77 -2.86 5.89
C LEU A 19 10.58 -3.50 7.27
N TYR A 20 10.08 -2.73 8.21
CA TYR A 20 9.62 -3.21 9.52
C TYR A 20 8.11 -3.43 9.49
N ILE A 21 7.64 -4.64 9.76
CA ILE A 21 6.22 -4.97 9.87
C ILE A 21 5.91 -5.36 11.32
N ASP A 22 5.05 -4.60 11.97
CA ASP A 22 4.62 -4.83 13.33
C ASP A 22 3.21 -5.43 13.36
N PHE A 23 3.11 -6.68 13.81
CA PHE A 23 1.85 -7.38 14.02
C PHE A 23 1.43 -7.42 15.49
N ASP A 24 2.16 -6.74 16.38
CA ASP A 24 1.73 -6.55 17.76
C ASP A 24 0.47 -5.67 17.81
N ALA A 25 -0.43 -5.99 18.75
CA ALA A 25 -1.68 -5.26 18.88
C ALA A 25 -1.48 -3.82 19.39
N HIS A 26 -0.33 -3.50 19.98
CA HIS A 26 0.06 -2.15 20.37
C HIS A 26 0.84 -1.48 19.24
N HIS A 27 0.67 -0.17 19.10
CA HIS A 27 1.45 0.57 18.12
C HIS A 27 2.96 0.52 18.45
N GLY A 28 3.78 0.16 17.45
CA GLY A 28 5.24 0.15 17.49
C GLY A 28 5.90 1.54 17.52
N ASP A 29 5.43 2.42 18.40
CA ASP A 29 5.75 3.84 18.50
C ASP A 29 7.26 4.13 18.65
N GLY A 30 7.97 3.27 19.38
CA GLY A 30 9.41 3.39 19.58
C GLY A 30 10.22 3.16 18.30
N VAL A 31 9.82 2.20 17.46
CA VAL A 31 10.49 1.93 16.18
C VAL A 31 10.14 3.03 15.18
N GLN A 32 8.86 3.40 15.10
CA GLN A 32 8.40 4.52 14.26
C GLN A 32 9.20 5.79 14.57
N ARG A 33 9.30 6.18 15.85
CA ARG A 33 10.02 7.38 16.28
C ARG A 33 11.50 7.32 15.94
N ALA A 34 12.13 6.16 16.03
CA ALA A 34 13.56 6.02 15.76
C ALA A 34 13.93 6.29 14.30
N PHE A 35 13.00 6.05 13.37
CA PHE A 35 13.23 6.13 11.92
C PHE A 35 12.28 7.08 11.18
N TYR A 36 11.60 7.97 11.91
CA TYR A 36 10.54 8.84 11.38
C TYR A 36 10.99 9.75 10.22
N ASP A 37 12.28 10.07 10.15
CA ASP A 37 12.90 10.90 9.10
C ASP A 37 13.79 10.09 8.12
N GLU A 38 13.89 8.76 8.26
CA GLU A 38 14.85 7.91 7.54
C GLU A 38 14.23 7.30 6.27
N PRO A 39 14.64 7.73 5.05
CA PRO A 39 14.06 7.24 3.80
C PRO A 39 14.34 5.76 3.49
N ARG A 40 15.33 5.15 4.16
CA ARG A 40 15.67 3.74 3.99
C ARG A 40 14.89 2.80 4.89
N VAL A 41 14.03 3.30 5.78
CA VAL A 41 13.22 2.46 6.67
C VAL A 41 11.75 2.78 6.49
N MET A 42 10.94 1.75 6.24
CA MET A 42 9.49 1.85 6.30
C MET A 42 9.00 1.08 7.52
N THR A 43 8.24 1.73 8.38
CA THR A 43 7.56 1.10 9.51
C THR A 43 6.09 0.93 9.17
N VAL A 44 5.58 -0.30 9.23
CA VAL A 44 4.17 -0.61 9.06
C VAL A 44 3.65 -1.28 10.32
N SER A 45 2.66 -0.70 10.98
CA SER A 45 2.09 -1.27 12.20
C SER A 45 0.59 -1.48 12.06
N LEU A 46 0.14 -2.72 12.30
CA LEU A 46 -1.27 -3.12 12.32
C LEU A 46 -1.67 -3.36 13.78
N HIS A 47 -2.25 -2.35 14.41
CA HIS A 47 -2.48 -2.32 15.85
C HIS A 47 -3.91 -1.90 16.18
N GLU A 48 -4.39 -2.21 17.38
CA GLU A 48 -5.63 -1.61 17.88
C GLU A 48 -5.46 -0.09 18.07
N THR A 49 -6.46 0.67 17.66
CA THR A 49 -6.41 2.14 17.72
C THR A 49 -6.00 2.68 19.10
N GLY A 50 -5.02 3.59 19.09
CA GLY A 50 -4.56 4.31 20.29
C GLY A 50 -5.63 5.17 20.98
N ARG A 51 -6.82 5.32 20.38
CA ARG A 51 -7.97 5.97 21.06
C ARG A 51 -8.38 5.24 22.34
N TYR A 52 -8.16 3.92 22.39
CA TYR A 52 -8.56 3.06 23.51
C TYR A 52 -7.39 2.29 24.12
N LEU A 53 -6.33 2.04 23.35
CA LEU A 53 -5.18 1.24 23.79
C LEU A 53 -3.91 2.10 23.97
N PHE A 54 -3.04 1.68 24.89
CA PHE A 54 -1.67 2.20 24.97
C PHE A 54 -0.95 1.96 23.62
N PRO A 55 -0.05 2.85 23.15
CA PRO A 55 0.49 4.06 23.78
C PRO A 55 -0.31 5.36 23.55
N GLY A 56 -1.46 5.31 22.88
CA GLY A 56 -2.21 6.52 22.52
C GLY A 56 -1.69 7.25 21.26
N THR A 57 -0.76 6.64 20.53
CA THR A 57 -0.25 7.08 19.22
C THR A 57 -0.65 6.06 18.13
N GLY A 58 -0.21 6.27 16.89
CA GLY A 58 -0.52 5.37 15.78
C GLY A 58 -1.68 5.87 14.91
N ASP A 59 -1.86 7.20 14.83
CA ASP A 59 -2.83 7.78 13.92
C ASP A 59 -2.40 7.64 12.45
N VAL A 60 -3.37 7.55 11.55
CA VAL A 60 -3.14 7.42 10.10
C VAL A 60 -2.37 8.59 9.49
N LEU A 61 -2.36 9.76 10.14
CA LEU A 61 -1.66 10.96 9.67
C LEU A 61 -0.22 11.07 10.20
N GLU A 62 0.23 10.14 11.04
CA GLU A 62 1.63 10.02 11.49
C GLU A 62 2.51 9.39 10.39
N LEU A 63 2.68 10.13 9.29
CA LEU A 63 3.23 9.61 8.03
C LEU A 63 4.77 9.69 7.92
N GLY A 64 5.50 10.03 8.97
CA GLY A 64 6.92 10.39 8.88
C GLY A 64 7.13 11.86 8.54
N ASN A 65 8.40 12.29 8.48
CA ASN A 65 8.78 13.67 8.24
C ASN A 65 10.03 13.78 7.35
N GLY A 66 10.20 14.94 6.71
CA GLY A 66 11.31 15.19 5.79
C GLY A 66 11.38 14.14 4.67
N LEU A 67 12.53 13.47 4.56
CA LEU A 67 12.76 12.39 3.59
C LEU A 67 12.09 11.06 3.99
N GLY A 68 11.73 10.89 5.26
CA GLY A 68 11.00 9.72 5.77
C GLY A 68 9.48 9.81 5.60
N ARG A 69 8.95 10.92 5.06
CA ARG A 69 7.51 11.08 4.84
C ARG A 69 7.00 10.07 3.82
N GLY A 70 5.91 9.40 4.17
CA GLY A 70 5.34 8.27 3.43
C GLY A 70 5.88 6.90 3.87
N TYR A 71 6.83 6.85 4.81
CA TYR A 71 7.44 5.61 5.28
C TYR A 71 7.12 5.26 6.74
N SER A 72 6.23 6.00 7.39
CA SER A 72 5.52 5.53 8.59
C SER A 72 4.07 5.25 8.25
N VAL A 73 3.64 4.01 8.42
CA VAL A 73 2.32 3.52 8.04
C VAL A 73 1.64 2.89 9.23
N ASN A 74 0.59 3.55 9.71
CA ASN A 74 -0.21 3.08 10.84
C ASN A 74 -1.59 2.66 10.35
N LEU A 75 -1.93 1.39 10.57
CA LEU A 75 -3.28 0.87 10.38
C LEU A 75 -3.93 0.67 11.75
N PRO A 76 -4.54 1.71 12.34
CA PRO A 76 -5.30 1.59 13.57
C PRO A 76 -6.59 0.83 13.30
N LEU A 77 -6.68 -0.36 13.88
CA LEU A 77 -7.84 -1.26 13.81
C LEU A 77 -8.83 -0.90 14.90
N ALA A 78 -10.11 -1.04 14.59
CA ALA A 78 -11.16 -0.92 15.59
C ALA A 78 -11.05 -2.06 16.62
N PRO A 79 -11.34 -1.81 17.92
CA PRO A 79 -11.45 -2.86 18.92
C PRO A 79 -12.40 -3.97 18.48
N PHE A 80 -12.15 -5.20 18.89
CA PHE A 80 -12.94 -6.39 18.53
C PHE A 80 -12.88 -6.74 17.03
N THR A 81 -11.80 -6.37 16.35
CA THR A 81 -11.56 -6.83 14.98
C THR A 81 -11.36 -8.35 14.97
N GLU A 82 -12.17 -9.04 14.17
CA GLU A 82 -12.11 -10.49 13.94
C GLU A 82 -11.24 -10.83 12.71
N ASP A 83 -10.96 -12.12 12.54
CA ASP A 83 -10.02 -12.63 11.54
C ASP A 83 -10.25 -12.13 10.11
N ASP A 84 -11.47 -12.25 9.59
CA ASP A 84 -11.76 -11.89 8.19
C ASP A 84 -11.46 -10.42 7.92
N SER A 85 -11.81 -9.55 8.88
CA SER A 85 -11.55 -8.13 8.76
C SER A 85 -10.06 -7.82 8.80
N TYR A 86 -9.30 -8.48 9.68
CA TYR A 86 -7.86 -8.27 9.82
C TYR A 86 -7.12 -8.74 8.56
N ILE A 87 -7.40 -9.96 8.11
CA ILE A 87 -6.77 -10.57 6.94
C ILE A 87 -7.08 -9.75 5.68
N GLU A 88 -8.32 -9.28 5.52
CA GLU A 88 -8.72 -8.43 4.39
C GLU A 88 -7.84 -7.17 4.31
N VAL A 89 -7.80 -6.37 5.38
CA VAL A 89 -7.08 -5.08 5.34
C VAL A 89 -5.56 -5.27 5.25
N MET A 90 -5.01 -6.30 5.89
CA MET A 90 -3.59 -6.65 5.77
C MET A 90 -3.21 -6.97 4.32
N ASN A 91 -3.99 -7.83 3.65
CA ASN A 91 -3.71 -8.25 2.27
C ASN A 91 -3.93 -7.11 1.25
N VAL A 92 -4.82 -6.17 1.55
CA VAL A 92 -5.07 -5.00 0.72
C VAL A 92 -3.93 -3.97 0.81
N LEU A 93 -3.29 -3.88 1.98
CA LEU A 93 -2.33 -2.83 2.29
C LEU A 93 -0.87 -3.25 2.08
N LEU A 94 -0.45 -4.42 2.58
CA LEU A 94 0.97 -4.79 2.62
C LEU A 94 1.61 -5.00 1.24
N PRO A 95 1.06 -5.83 0.32
CA PRO A 95 1.69 -6.08 -0.98
C PRO A 95 2.00 -4.80 -1.80
N PRO A 96 1.07 -3.85 -1.98
CA PRO A 96 1.38 -2.62 -2.72
C PRO A 96 2.42 -1.74 -2.02
N LEU A 97 2.42 -1.67 -0.69
CA LEU A 97 3.46 -0.95 0.06
C LEU A 97 4.84 -1.58 -0.13
N VAL A 98 4.95 -2.90 -0.05
CA VAL A 98 6.22 -3.62 -0.24
C VAL A 98 6.73 -3.45 -1.67
N MET A 99 5.84 -3.51 -2.67
CA MET A 99 6.20 -3.27 -4.07
C MET A 99 6.74 -1.84 -4.27
N SER A 100 6.05 -0.83 -3.72
CA SER A 100 6.44 0.58 -3.84
C SER A 100 7.72 0.91 -3.09
N PHE A 101 7.83 0.45 -1.84
CA PHE A 101 8.99 0.73 -1.01
C PHE A 101 10.25 0.02 -1.50
N ALA A 102 10.08 -1.15 -2.12
CA ALA A 102 11.14 -2.01 -2.59
C ALA A 102 12.23 -2.30 -1.53
N PRO A 103 11.86 -2.98 -0.43
CA PRO A 103 12.80 -3.33 0.63
C PRO A 103 13.82 -4.36 0.15
N ASP A 104 14.98 -4.32 0.80
CA ASP A 104 16.04 -5.31 0.64
C ASP A 104 15.96 -6.39 1.71
N VAL A 105 15.37 -6.10 2.87
CA VAL A 105 15.14 -7.03 3.98
C VAL A 105 13.83 -6.68 4.70
N ILE A 106 13.10 -7.71 5.13
CA ILE A 106 11.94 -7.55 6.02
C ILE A 106 12.34 -7.96 7.43
N ILE A 107 12.06 -7.08 8.39
CA ILE A 107 12.10 -7.37 9.81
C ILE A 107 10.66 -7.36 10.32
N SER A 108 10.17 -8.43 10.92
CA SER A 108 8.79 -8.48 11.45
C SER A 108 8.75 -8.75 12.95
N GLN A 109 7.85 -8.07 13.66
CA GLN A 109 7.51 -8.30 15.06
C GLN A 109 6.22 -9.13 15.12
N HIS A 110 6.26 -10.29 15.76
CA HIS A 110 5.13 -11.20 15.89
C HIS A 110 4.65 -11.24 17.34
N GLY A 111 4.00 -10.14 17.76
CA GLY A 111 3.21 -10.12 18.98
C GLY A 111 2.06 -11.13 18.92
N CYS A 112 1.79 -11.78 20.04
CA CYS A 112 0.68 -12.73 20.19
C CYS A 112 -0.57 -12.08 20.80
N ASP A 113 -0.46 -10.80 21.18
CA ASP A 113 -1.47 -10.06 21.93
C ASP A 113 -2.64 -9.55 21.07
N THR A 114 -2.63 -9.83 19.76
CA THR A 114 -3.80 -9.69 18.90
C THR A 114 -4.84 -10.79 19.11
N HIS A 115 -4.47 -11.89 19.79
CA HIS A 115 -5.35 -13.05 19.99
C HIS A 115 -6.49 -12.73 20.95
N ALA A 116 -7.69 -13.25 20.69
CA ALA A 116 -8.90 -13.04 21.50
C ALA A 116 -8.85 -13.52 22.97
N TRP A 117 -7.76 -14.18 23.36
CA TRP A 117 -7.53 -14.65 24.74
C TRP A 117 -6.46 -13.84 25.45
N ASP A 118 -5.82 -12.89 24.75
CA ASP A 118 -4.86 -12.01 25.37
C ASP A 118 -5.58 -11.05 26.32
N PRO A 119 -5.08 -10.87 27.56
CA PRO A 119 -5.74 -10.04 28.55
C PRO A 119 -5.53 -8.53 28.36
N LEU A 120 -4.60 -8.10 27.50
CA LEU A 120 -4.20 -6.68 27.43
C LEU A 120 -4.84 -5.90 26.28
N THR A 121 -5.54 -6.56 25.36
CA THR A 121 -6.09 -5.94 24.15
C THR A 121 -7.53 -6.39 23.92
N HIS A 122 -8.20 -5.79 22.94
CA HIS A 122 -9.58 -6.12 22.61
C HIS A 122 -9.71 -6.75 21.23
N LEU A 123 -8.61 -7.04 20.53
CA LEU A 123 -8.68 -7.71 19.24
C LEU A 123 -9.16 -9.16 19.43
N GLU A 124 -9.98 -9.63 18.50
CA GLU A 124 -10.62 -10.95 18.58
C GLU A 124 -10.07 -11.88 17.50
N LEU A 125 -8.73 -11.87 17.32
CA LEU A 125 -8.10 -12.76 16.34
C LEU A 125 -7.95 -14.17 16.90
N THR A 126 -7.98 -15.14 16.00
CA THR A 126 -7.58 -16.52 16.27
C THR A 126 -6.22 -16.82 15.66
N THR A 127 -5.69 -17.99 15.97
CA THR A 127 -4.53 -18.60 15.30
C THR A 127 -4.62 -18.57 13.77
N ARG A 128 -5.82 -18.51 13.17
CA ARG A 128 -6.00 -18.34 11.72
C ARG A 128 -5.39 -17.04 11.19
N SER A 129 -5.68 -15.90 11.81
CA SER A 129 -5.10 -14.62 11.39
C SER A 129 -3.62 -14.54 11.67
N ILE A 130 -3.18 -15.09 12.79
CA ILE A 130 -1.77 -15.12 13.16
C ILE A 130 -0.97 -15.96 12.14
N GLN A 131 -1.47 -17.13 11.74
CA GLN A 131 -0.87 -17.88 10.63
C GLN A 131 -0.87 -17.07 9.32
N ALA A 132 -1.93 -16.30 9.05
CA ALA A 132 -1.97 -15.42 7.88
C ALA A 132 -0.91 -14.32 7.93
N GLN A 133 -0.65 -13.71 9.09
CA GLN A 133 0.44 -12.73 9.30
C GLN A 133 1.80 -13.37 8.99
N VAL A 134 2.08 -14.56 9.53
CA VAL A 134 3.31 -15.32 9.30
C VAL A 134 3.51 -15.62 7.82
N ARG A 135 2.49 -16.20 7.16
CA ARG A 135 2.53 -16.51 5.73
C ARG A 135 2.69 -15.26 4.87
N CYS A 136 2.08 -14.15 5.25
CA CYS A 136 2.23 -12.87 4.55
C CYS A 136 3.68 -12.38 4.62
N ALA A 137 4.29 -12.32 5.81
CA ALA A 137 5.69 -11.92 5.96
C ALA A 137 6.65 -12.83 5.18
N HIS A 138 6.45 -14.15 5.26
CA HIS A 138 7.18 -15.14 4.48
C HIS A 138 7.08 -14.85 2.97
N GLN A 139 5.86 -14.76 2.43
CA GLN A 139 5.63 -14.55 1.01
C GLN A 139 6.23 -13.23 0.53
N LEU A 140 6.05 -12.15 1.28
CA LEU A 140 6.62 -10.84 0.94
C LEU A 140 8.15 -10.88 0.94
N ALA A 141 8.78 -11.52 1.93
CA ALA A 141 10.24 -11.60 2.00
C ALA A 141 10.82 -12.46 0.87
N HIS A 142 10.21 -13.60 0.56
CA HIS A 142 10.65 -14.47 -0.52
C HIS A 142 10.43 -13.86 -1.90
N THR A 143 9.33 -13.13 -2.09
CA THR A 143 9.00 -12.47 -3.37
C THR A 143 9.88 -11.24 -3.60
N TYR A 144 10.04 -10.37 -2.60
CA TYR A 144 10.63 -9.04 -2.79
C TYR A 144 12.03 -8.86 -2.19
N CYS A 145 12.46 -9.74 -1.28
CA CYS A 145 13.74 -9.61 -0.56
C CYS A 145 14.66 -10.83 -0.74
N HIS A 146 14.41 -11.68 -1.74
CA HIS A 146 15.16 -12.93 -1.95
C HIS A 146 15.23 -13.82 -0.69
N GLY A 147 14.15 -13.84 0.10
CA GLY A 147 14.06 -14.63 1.33
C GLY A 147 14.79 -14.03 2.53
N ARG A 148 15.30 -12.78 2.44
CA ARG A 148 15.90 -12.10 3.59
C ARG A 148 14.83 -11.62 4.55
N TRP A 149 14.60 -12.42 5.59
CA TRP A 149 13.61 -12.20 6.63
C TRP A 149 14.21 -12.41 8.01
N VAL A 150 13.98 -11.45 8.92
CA VAL A 150 14.26 -11.59 10.36
C VAL A 150 12.94 -11.45 11.11
N ALA A 151 12.52 -12.49 11.81
CA ALA A 151 11.35 -12.45 12.67
C ALA A 151 11.76 -12.31 14.14
N LEU A 152 11.05 -11.47 14.87
CA LEU A 152 11.15 -11.32 16.32
C LEU A 152 9.82 -11.69 16.96
N GLY A 153 9.86 -12.00 18.26
CA GLY A 153 8.65 -12.07 19.09
C GLY A 153 8.03 -10.69 19.29
N GLY A 154 7.32 -10.48 20.38
CA GLY A 154 6.64 -9.22 20.71
C GLY A 154 5.90 -9.34 22.04
N GLY A 155 4.83 -8.58 22.20
CA GLY A 155 3.82 -8.76 23.23
C GLY A 155 3.12 -10.12 23.13
N GLY A 156 2.36 -10.48 24.16
CA GLY A 156 1.74 -11.79 24.27
C GLY A 156 1.71 -12.24 25.72
N TYR A 157 0.53 -12.18 26.32
CA TYR A 157 0.37 -12.23 27.77
C TYR A 157 -0.49 -13.43 28.21
N ASP A 158 -1.12 -14.15 27.28
CA ASP A 158 -1.55 -15.53 27.51
C ASP A 158 -0.37 -16.50 27.29
N GLN A 159 0.32 -16.78 28.40
CA GLN A 159 1.60 -17.50 28.43
C GLN A 159 1.48 -19.00 28.15
N PHE A 160 0.28 -19.57 28.29
CA PHE A 160 0.07 -21.01 28.24
C PHE A 160 -0.66 -21.41 26.97
N ARG A 161 -1.80 -20.78 26.70
CA ARG A 161 -2.70 -21.18 25.61
C ARG A 161 -2.32 -20.52 24.30
N VAL A 162 -1.77 -19.30 24.28
CA VAL A 162 -1.52 -18.57 23.02
C VAL A 162 -0.05 -18.57 22.63
N VAL A 163 0.82 -17.93 23.43
CA VAL A 163 2.21 -17.62 23.04
C VAL A 163 2.99 -18.85 22.57
N PRO A 164 2.97 -20.00 23.27
CA PRO A 164 3.72 -21.17 22.85
C PRO A 164 3.25 -21.75 21.51
N ARG A 165 1.93 -21.73 21.24
CA ARG A 165 1.37 -22.19 19.97
C ARG A 165 1.78 -21.26 18.83
N VAL A 166 1.56 -19.96 19.00
CA VAL A 166 1.83 -18.94 17.97
C VAL A 166 3.30 -18.89 17.58
N TRP A 167 4.24 -18.81 18.54
CA TRP A 167 5.67 -18.76 18.20
C TRP A 167 6.19 -20.09 17.64
N SER A 168 5.57 -21.22 18.02
CA SER A 168 5.86 -22.50 17.37
C SER A 168 5.38 -22.53 15.91
N MET A 169 4.22 -21.92 15.60
CA MET A 169 3.76 -21.75 14.22
C MET A 169 4.70 -20.89 13.38
N LEU A 170 5.13 -19.75 13.94
CA LEU A 170 6.13 -18.88 13.30
C LEU A 170 7.43 -19.65 13.01
N TRP A 171 7.96 -20.35 14.02
CA TRP A 171 9.18 -21.13 13.85
C TRP A 171 9.03 -22.25 12.83
N ALA A 172 7.90 -22.96 12.82
CA ALA A 172 7.62 -24.01 11.86
C ALA A 172 7.63 -23.48 10.42
N ASP A 173 6.96 -22.35 10.17
CA ASP A 173 6.93 -21.71 8.86
C ASP A 173 8.33 -21.25 8.41
N MET A 174 9.07 -20.56 9.28
CA MET A 174 10.44 -20.11 8.99
C MET A 174 11.41 -21.25 8.69
N SER A 175 11.19 -22.42 9.31
CA SER A 175 12.07 -23.60 9.15
C SER A 175 11.55 -24.60 8.11
N GLY A 176 10.44 -24.31 7.43
CA GLY A 176 9.84 -25.21 6.44
C GLY A 176 9.30 -26.51 7.03
N GLN A 177 8.93 -26.51 8.31
CA GLN A 177 8.39 -27.67 9.01
C GLN A 177 6.85 -27.67 8.94
N ALA A 178 6.28 -28.86 8.76
CA ALA A 178 4.85 -29.05 8.90
C ALA A 178 4.45 -29.00 10.37
N LEU A 179 3.38 -28.27 10.68
CA LEU A 179 2.79 -28.27 12.02
C LEU A 179 1.99 -29.56 12.23
N PRO A 180 2.15 -30.26 13.36
CA PRO A 180 1.24 -31.34 13.71
C PRO A 180 -0.13 -30.75 14.07
N GLU A 181 -1.20 -31.53 13.89
CA GLU A 181 -2.56 -31.11 14.26
C GLU A 181 -2.71 -30.94 15.77
N GLN A 182 -2.20 -31.93 16.53
CA GLN A 182 -2.25 -31.98 17.99
C GLN A 182 -0.98 -31.39 18.60
N LEU A 183 -1.13 -30.76 19.76
CA LEU A 183 -0.01 -30.36 20.60
C LEU A 183 0.71 -31.60 21.16
N PRO A 184 2.02 -31.52 21.39
CA PRO A 184 2.76 -32.61 22.02
C PRO A 184 2.16 -32.96 23.39
N GLU A 185 1.83 -34.23 23.61
CA GLU A 185 1.24 -34.72 24.86
C GLU A 185 2.07 -34.31 26.09
N GLN A 186 3.40 -34.45 26.00
CA GLN A 186 4.34 -34.05 27.05
C GLN A 186 4.29 -32.54 27.38
N TRP A 187 3.94 -31.69 26.42
CA TRP A 187 3.78 -30.26 26.66
C TRP A 187 2.46 -30.00 27.39
N VAL A 188 1.37 -30.66 26.98
CA VAL A 188 0.05 -30.55 27.63
C VAL A 188 0.13 -31.03 29.08
N GLU A 189 0.65 -32.23 29.32
CA GLU A 189 0.81 -32.81 30.67
C GLU A 189 1.62 -31.90 31.61
N ARG A 190 2.66 -31.24 31.07
CA ARG A 190 3.55 -30.39 31.84
C ARG A 190 2.89 -29.05 32.23
N TRP A 191 2.16 -28.43 31.32
CA TRP A 191 1.71 -27.04 31.47
C TRP A 191 0.24 -26.88 31.85
N HIS A 192 -0.60 -27.89 31.60
CA HIS A 192 -2.01 -27.86 31.99
C HIS A 192 -2.21 -27.57 33.48
N PRO A 193 -1.51 -28.23 34.45
CA PRO A 193 -1.72 -27.95 35.86
C PRO A 193 -1.31 -26.52 36.27
N ALA A 194 -0.28 -25.97 35.60
CA ALA A 194 0.16 -24.60 35.85
C ALA A 194 -0.85 -23.58 35.34
N TRP A 195 -1.43 -23.83 34.16
CA TRP A 195 -2.51 -23.02 33.63
C TRP A 195 -3.78 -23.09 34.49
N GLU A 196 -4.18 -24.28 34.96
CA GLU A 196 -5.33 -24.44 35.84
C GLU A 196 -5.20 -23.59 37.12
N ALA A 197 -4.01 -23.58 37.74
CA ALA A 197 -3.75 -22.76 38.92
C ALA A 197 -3.90 -21.26 38.66
N VAL A 198 -3.46 -20.77 37.48
CA VAL A 198 -3.63 -19.37 37.08
C VAL A 198 -5.10 -19.05 36.80
N LYS A 199 -5.80 -19.94 36.07
CA LYS A 199 -7.23 -19.82 35.80
C LYS A 199 -8.05 -19.74 37.09
N GLU A 200 -7.78 -20.59 38.07
CA GLU A 200 -8.48 -20.56 39.37
C GLU A 200 -8.30 -19.22 40.08
N GLN A 201 -7.09 -18.64 40.02
CA GLN A 201 -6.83 -17.32 40.58
C GLN A 201 -7.59 -16.21 39.84
N GLU A 202 -7.59 -16.23 38.50
CA GLU A 202 -8.29 -15.23 37.69
C GLU A 202 -9.82 -15.31 37.86
N VAL A 203 -10.39 -16.51 37.93
CA VAL A 203 -11.82 -16.73 38.24
C VAL A 203 -12.15 -16.08 39.58
N LEU A 204 -11.34 -16.36 40.62
CA LEU A 204 -11.57 -15.80 41.95
C LEU A 204 -11.51 -14.26 41.94
N GLU A 205 -10.53 -13.67 41.26
CA GLU A 205 -10.40 -12.23 41.12
C GLU A 205 -11.60 -11.60 40.38
N GLN A 206 -12.09 -12.26 39.32
CA GLN A 206 -13.26 -11.80 38.56
C GLN A 206 -14.57 -11.94 39.35
N GLU A 207 -14.74 -13.03 40.10
CA GLU A 207 -15.89 -13.23 41.00
C GLU A 207 -15.91 -12.17 42.11
N LEU A 208 -14.76 -11.87 42.72
CA LEU A 208 -14.60 -10.79 43.69
C LEU A 208 -14.92 -9.41 43.08
N ALA A 209 -14.66 -9.23 41.79
CA ALA A 209 -15.01 -8.02 41.03
C ALA A 209 -16.48 -8.01 40.51
N GLY A 210 -17.28 -9.03 40.82
CA GLY A 210 -18.69 -9.14 40.40
C GLY A 210 -18.89 -9.42 38.91
N LYS A 211 -17.88 -9.99 38.23
CA LYS A 211 -17.95 -10.37 36.81
C LYS A 211 -18.20 -11.87 36.67
N THR A 212 -19.05 -12.27 35.72
CA THR A 212 -19.23 -13.68 35.36
C THR A 212 -18.12 -14.09 34.41
N SER A 213 -17.43 -15.20 34.70
CA SER A 213 -16.32 -15.66 33.88
C SER A 213 -16.73 -16.79 32.93
N PHE A 214 -16.27 -16.70 31.69
CA PHE A 214 -16.29 -17.79 30.73
C PHE A 214 -14.84 -18.03 30.29
N PHE A 215 -14.27 -19.17 30.68
CA PHE A 215 -12.92 -19.55 30.30
C PHE A 215 -12.98 -20.69 29.30
N ALA A 216 -12.40 -20.47 28.12
CA ALA A 216 -12.11 -21.54 27.18
C ALA A 216 -11.20 -22.60 27.82
N ASP A 217 -11.37 -23.85 27.41
CA ASP A 217 -10.55 -24.97 27.86
C ASP A 217 -9.10 -24.84 27.38
N PHE A 218 -8.21 -25.61 28.01
CA PHE A 218 -6.82 -25.68 27.58
C PHE A 218 -6.75 -26.28 26.17
N PRO A 219 -6.07 -25.64 25.21
CA PRO A 219 -6.02 -26.12 23.84
C PRO A 219 -5.23 -27.43 23.76
N THR A 220 -5.69 -28.37 22.95
CA THR A 220 -4.97 -29.60 22.60
C THR A 220 -4.47 -29.62 21.17
N THR A 221 -4.87 -28.64 20.35
CA THR A 221 -4.49 -28.46 18.95
C THR A 221 -3.68 -27.19 18.75
N PHE A 222 -2.91 -27.16 17.66
CA PHE A 222 -2.26 -25.92 17.22
C PHE A 222 -3.31 -24.88 16.82
N GLU A 223 -4.24 -25.26 15.95
CA GLU A 223 -5.31 -24.38 15.48
C GLU A 223 -6.45 -24.26 16.50
N ASP A 224 -7.03 -23.08 16.54
CA ASP A 224 -8.22 -22.77 17.30
C ASP A 224 -9.46 -23.40 16.67
N GLN A 225 -10.38 -23.85 17.52
CA GLN A 225 -11.67 -24.36 17.09
C GLN A 225 -12.66 -23.21 16.96
N ALA A 226 -13.32 -23.10 15.81
CA ALA A 226 -14.18 -21.96 15.49
C ALA A 226 -15.39 -21.81 16.43
N ASP A 227 -15.84 -22.90 17.05
CA ASP A 227 -16.94 -22.91 18.02
C ASP A 227 -16.58 -22.25 19.36
N HIS A 228 -15.29 -22.08 19.67
CA HIS A 228 -14.85 -21.34 20.85
C HIS A 228 -14.97 -19.82 20.69
N PHE A 229 -15.13 -19.31 19.47
CA PHE A 229 -15.11 -17.88 19.16
C PHE A 229 -16.46 -17.46 18.57
N SER A 230 -17.30 -16.88 19.42
CA SER A 230 -18.61 -16.40 19.00
C SER A 230 -18.49 -15.16 18.12
N PRO A 231 -19.29 -15.07 17.05
CA PRO A 231 -19.37 -13.88 16.23
C PRO A 231 -19.56 -12.55 16.96
N GLN A 232 -18.68 -11.59 16.72
CA GLN A 232 -18.80 -10.22 17.19
C GLN A 232 -20.08 -9.56 16.64
N PRO A 233 -21.05 -9.16 17.50
CA PRO A 233 -22.30 -8.54 17.04
C PRO A 233 -22.13 -7.31 16.15
N ARG A 234 -21.04 -6.56 16.34
CA ARG A 234 -20.72 -5.33 15.57
C ARG A 234 -19.84 -5.56 14.35
N ARG A 235 -19.52 -6.81 13.98
CA ARG A 235 -18.54 -7.16 12.94
C ARG A 235 -18.65 -6.35 11.65
N TRP A 236 -19.85 -6.14 11.13
CA TRP A 236 -20.03 -5.40 9.87
C TRP A 236 -19.56 -3.94 9.98
N SER A 237 -19.89 -3.27 11.09
CA SER A 237 -19.48 -1.88 11.33
C SER A 237 -17.97 -1.77 11.54
N ILE A 238 -17.38 -2.71 12.28
CA ILE A 238 -15.94 -2.81 12.55
C ILE A 238 -15.18 -3.04 11.24
N SER A 239 -15.60 -4.02 10.43
CA SER A 239 -14.97 -4.29 9.13
C SER A 239 -15.12 -3.15 8.13
N LEU A 240 -16.24 -2.42 8.17
CA LEU A 240 -16.41 -1.23 7.33
C LEU A 240 -15.46 -0.09 7.75
N GLU A 241 -15.28 0.12 9.05
CA GLU A 241 -14.34 1.10 9.59
C GLU A 241 -12.90 0.75 9.19
N ASN A 242 -12.46 -0.48 9.45
CA ASN A 242 -11.13 -0.97 9.09
C ASN A 242 -10.87 -0.84 7.57
N ARG A 243 -11.83 -1.22 6.72
CA ARG A 243 -11.71 -1.06 5.26
C ARG A 243 -11.55 0.39 4.84
N ARG A 244 -12.27 1.32 5.47
CA ARG A 244 -12.13 2.76 5.18
C ARG A 244 -10.74 3.27 5.57
N THR A 245 -10.24 2.87 6.73
CA THR A 245 -8.88 3.20 7.19
C THR A 245 -7.84 2.66 6.20
N ALA A 246 -7.93 1.39 5.83
CA ALA A 246 -7.01 0.76 4.87
C ALA A 246 -7.08 1.40 3.48
N ALA A 247 -8.27 1.72 2.98
CA ALA A 247 -8.45 2.40 1.71
C ALA A 247 -7.85 3.81 1.73
N MET A 248 -8.02 4.55 2.83
CA MET A 248 -7.39 5.87 3.01
C MET A 248 -5.87 5.77 3.01
N LEU A 249 -5.27 4.85 3.77
CA LEU A 249 -3.83 4.63 3.79
C LEU A 249 -3.30 4.25 2.41
N ARG A 250 -3.99 3.33 1.73
CA ARG A 250 -3.66 2.92 0.37
C ARG A 250 -3.71 4.11 -0.60
N GLN A 251 -4.71 4.97 -0.47
CA GLN A 251 -4.85 6.17 -1.29
C GLN A 251 -3.69 7.16 -1.07
N ILE A 252 -3.25 7.33 0.18
CA ILE A 252 -2.20 8.29 0.55
C ILE A 252 -0.80 7.78 0.21
N LEU A 253 -0.53 6.51 0.51
CA LEU A 253 0.83 5.97 0.58
C LEU A 253 1.24 5.17 -0.65
N VAL A 254 0.29 4.57 -1.37
CA VAL A 254 0.62 3.73 -2.54
C VAL A 254 0.49 4.57 -3.80
N PRO A 255 1.55 4.70 -4.63
CA PRO A 255 1.45 5.40 -5.91
C PRO A 255 0.36 4.83 -6.81
N SER A 256 -0.30 5.70 -7.58
CA SER A 256 -1.42 5.29 -8.44
C SER A 256 -1.10 4.19 -9.45
N PRO A 257 0.06 4.18 -10.15
CA PRO A 257 0.44 3.08 -11.03
C PRO A 257 0.43 1.72 -10.32
N ILE A 258 0.92 1.69 -9.07
CA ILE A 258 0.96 0.47 -8.25
C ILE A 258 -0.44 0.10 -7.77
N ARG A 259 -1.27 1.06 -7.32
CA ARG A 259 -2.64 0.76 -6.88
C ARG A 259 -3.48 0.02 -7.92
N LYS A 260 -3.21 0.24 -9.21
CA LYS A 260 -3.95 -0.37 -10.33
C LYS A 260 -3.57 -1.82 -10.54
N VAL A 261 -2.28 -2.15 -10.42
CA VAL A 261 -1.80 -3.55 -10.43
C VAL A 261 -2.45 -4.36 -9.29
N PHE A 262 -2.70 -3.71 -8.15
CA PHE A 262 -3.34 -4.33 -6.98
C PHE A 262 -4.85 -4.06 -6.85
N SER A 263 -5.55 -3.61 -7.90
CA SER A 263 -6.95 -3.16 -7.79
C SER A 263 -7.85 -4.20 -7.09
N MET A 264 -8.57 -3.76 -6.04
CA MET A 264 -9.49 -4.62 -5.28
C MET A 264 -10.75 -5.00 -6.06
N ALA A 265 -11.09 -4.21 -7.08
CA ALA A 265 -12.18 -4.48 -7.99
C ALA A 265 -11.59 -4.68 -9.38
N GLN A 266 -11.69 -5.90 -9.91
CA GLN A 266 -11.76 -6.08 -11.36
C GLN A 266 -13.05 -5.44 -11.84
N ARG A 267 -13.07 -4.11 -11.97
CA ARG A 267 -14.09 -3.46 -12.78
C ARG A 267 -13.67 -3.70 -14.22
N GLN A 268 -14.32 -4.67 -14.86
CA GLN A 268 -14.54 -4.52 -16.29
C GLN A 268 -15.25 -3.18 -16.46
N SER A 269 -14.61 -2.22 -17.12
CA SER A 269 -15.35 -1.09 -17.68
C SER A 269 -16.62 -1.65 -18.35
N PRO A 270 -17.82 -1.07 -18.12
CA PRO A 270 -19.04 -1.50 -18.81
C PRO A 270 -18.97 -1.30 -20.33
N LEU A 271 -17.89 -0.69 -20.82
CA LEU A 271 -17.51 -0.54 -22.21
C LEU A 271 -16.21 -1.32 -22.45
N THR A 272 -16.19 -2.14 -23.50
CA THR A 272 -15.04 -2.91 -24.02
C THR A 272 -13.73 -2.11 -23.90
N ASP A 273 -12.63 -2.75 -23.49
CA ASP A 273 -11.24 -2.25 -23.31
C ASP A 273 -11.00 -0.75 -23.51
N LEU A 274 -10.28 -0.05 -22.61
CA LEU A 274 -9.93 1.38 -22.78
C LEU A 274 -9.34 1.68 -24.18
N TYR A 275 -8.65 0.69 -24.76
CA TYR A 275 -8.22 0.70 -26.15
C TYR A 275 -9.37 0.86 -27.16
N ASP A 276 -10.42 0.04 -27.06
CA ASP A 276 -11.61 0.09 -27.91
C ASP A 276 -12.37 1.42 -27.74
N LEU A 277 -12.43 1.94 -26.51
CA LEU A 277 -12.98 3.28 -26.23
C LEU A 277 -12.19 4.39 -26.94
N LEU A 278 -10.86 4.29 -26.91
CA LEU A 278 -9.99 5.29 -27.54
C LEU A 278 -9.90 5.12 -29.07
N HIS A 279 -10.33 3.97 -29.61
CA HIS A 279 -10.34 3.64 -31.05
C HIS A 279 -11.70 3.09 -31.54
N PRO A 280 -12.76 3.93 -31.63
CA PRO A 280 -14.04 3.50 -32.18
C PRO A 280 -13.92 3.20 -33.69
N GLY A 281 -13.70 1.93 -34.04
CA GLY A 281 -13.55 1.48 -35.43
C GLY A 281 -12.57 0.34 -35.69
N GLY A 282 -11.89 -0.20 -34.67
CA GLY A 282 -11.08 -1.43 -34.81
C GLY A 282 -9.77 -1.27 -35.60
N ALA A 283 -9.31 -0.04 -35.84
CA ALA A 283 -7.98 0.18 -36.40
C ALA A 283 -6.91 -0.05 -35.32
N HIS A 284 -6.25 -1.21 -35.36
CA HIS A 284 -5.10 -1.57 -34.53
C HIS A 284 -3.83 -0.75 -34.87
N ALA A 285 -3.88 0.57 -34.75
CA ALA A 285 -2.74 1.40 -35.13
C ALA A 285 -1.99 1.88 -33.88
N GLU A 286 -1.07 1.04 -33.38
CA GLU A 286 0.09 1.51 -32.62
C GLU A 286 0.70 2.68 -33.42
N GLN A 287 0.62 3.89 -32.86
CA GLN A 287 1.24 5.06 -33.47
C GLN A 287 2.65 5.18 -32.94
N SER A 288 3.56 5.57 -33.82
CA SER A 288 4.93 5.87 -33.44
C SER A 288 5.38 7.19 -34.02
N GLU A 289 6.10 7.97 -33.22
CA GLU A 289 6.73 9.23 -33.62
C GLU A 289 8.21 9.16 -33.25
N VAL A 290 9.07 9.71 -34.11
CA VAL A 290 10.49 9.91 -33.80
C VAL A 290 10.68 11.33 -33.27
N PHE A 291 11.24 11.45 -32.07
CA PHE A 291 11.59 12.71 -31.45
C PHE A 291 13.12 12.87 -31.38
N GLU A 292 13.65 13.82 -32.13
CA GLU A 292 15.08 14.13 -32.15
C GLU A 292 15.49 14.91 -30.90
N THR A 293 16.42 14.36 -30.13
CA THR A 293 17.10 15.06 -29.04
C THR A 293 18.56 15.32 -29.40
N HIS A 294 19.23 16.21 -28.67
CA HIS A 294 20.66 16.42 -28.88
C HIS A 294 21.54 15.25 -28.39
N LYS A 295 20.96 14.25 -27.70
CA LYS A 295 21.66 13.06 -27.22
C LYS A 295 21.52 11.91 -28.22
N GLU A 296 20.28 11.55 -28.55
CA GLU A 296 19.93 10.61 -29.62
C GLU A 296 18.45 10.78 -30.04
N SER A 297 18.04 10.08 -31.10
CA SER A 297 16.64 9.99 -31.52
C SER A 297 15.87 9.05 -30.58
N ILE A 298 14.72 9.52 -30.08
CA ILE A 298 13.82 8.78 -29.20
C ILE A 298 12.58 8.35 -29.96
N LEU A 299 12.17 7.10 -29.78
CA LEU A 299 10.94 6.55 -30.33
C LEU A 299 9.82 6.72 -29.28
N LEU A 300 8.76 7.43 -29.66
CA LEU A 300 7.53 7.52 -28.90
C LEU A 300 6.54 6.50 -29.46
N ARG A 301 5.91 5.69 -28.61
CA ARG A 301 4.91 4.69 -28.99
C ARG A 301 3.75 4.73 -28.02
N ASN A 302 2.52 4.78 -28.52
CA ASN A 302 1.32 4.73 -27.70
C ASN A 302 0.72 3.32 -27.70
N PHE A 303 -0.13 3.04 -26.70
CA PHE A 303 -0.78 1.73 -26.52
C PHE A 303 0.19 0.56 -26.58
N CYS A 304 1.34 0.70 -25.90
CA CYS A 304 2.41 -0.28 -25.94
C CYS A 304 1.93 -1.64 -25.42
N PRO A 305 1.93 -2.70 -26.26
CA PRO A 305 1.48 -4.02 -25.82
C PRO A 305 2.51 -4.67 -24.90
N PRO A 306 2.11 -5.63 -24.03
CA PRO A 306 3.04 -6.32 -23.12
C PRO A 306 4.26 -6.90 -23.83
N SER A 307 4.05 -7.50 -25.01
CA SER A 307 5.15 -8.09 -25.80
C SER A 307 6.21 -7.09 -26.22
N LEU A 308 5.85 -5.81 -26.44
CA LEU A 308 6.81 -4.76 -26.73
C LEU A 308 7.59 -4.40 -25.47
N VAL A 309 6.89 -4.15 -24.36
CA VAL A 309 7.51 -3.77 -23.08
C VAL A 309 8.49 -4.84 -22.61
N GLU A 310 8.13 -6.12 -22.73
CA GLU A 310 8.97 -7.28 -22.38
C GLU A 310 10.30 -7.33 -23.16
N ARG A 311 10.39 -6.71 -24.34
CA ARG A 311 11.63 -6.62 -25.15
C ARG A 311 12.48 -5.39 -24.84
N LEU A 312 11.92 -4.42 -24.11
CA LEU A 312 12.60 -3.20 -23.71
C LEU A 312 13.21 -3.38 -22.31
N SER A 313 14.01 -2.41 -21.88
CA SER A 313 14.60 -2.36 -20.53
C SER A 313 14.40 -0.99 -19.93
N ALA A 314 14.03 -0.88 -18.66
CA ALA A 314 13.91 0.43 -18.02
C ALA A 314 15.31 1.06 -17.82
N ASP A 315 15.46 2.33 -18.18
CA ASP A 315 16.68 3.08 -17.89
C ASP A 315 16.88 3.25 -16.37
N SER A 316 18.13 3.22 -15.92
CA SER A 316 18.49 3.32 -14.50
C SER A 316 17.96 4.55 -13.75
N GLY A 317 17.57 5.60 -14.49
CA GLY A 317 16.98 6.81 -13.94
C GLY A 317 15.45 6.81 -13.83
N LEU A 318 14.75 5.74 -14.25
CA LEU A 318 13.32 5.51 -13.97
C LEU A 318 13.20 4.77 -12.64
N HIS A 319 12.84 5.51 -11.60
CA HIS A 319 12.85 5.00 -10.23
C HIS A 319 11.89 5.74 -9.31
N ALA A 320 10.96 6.55 -9.83
CA ALA A 320 10.03 7.30 -9.01
C ALA A 320 8.98 6.40 -8.34
N PHE A 321 8.59 5.30 -8.99
CA PHE A 321 7.52 4.42 -8.49
C PHE A 321 8.02 3.09 -7.96
N ALA A 322 9.03 2.46 -8.59
CA ALA A 322 9.48 1.12 -8.22
C ALA A 322 10.95 1.02 -7.77
N ARG A 323 11.68 2.16 -7.65
CA ARG A 323 13.10 2.31 -7.23
C ARG A 323 14.15 1.61 -8.10
N LEU A 324 13.94 0.34 -8.44
CA LEU A 324 14.84 -0.49 -9.22
C LEU A 324 14.33 -0.60 -10.66
N PRO A 325 15.20 -0.46 -11.67
CA PRO A 325 14.79 -0.51 -13.08
C PRO A 325 14.08 -1.81 -13.45
N GLU A 326 14.49 -2.94 -12.88
CA GLU A 326 13.86 -4.24 -13.13
C GLU A 326 12.42 -4.29 -12.57
N ARG A 327 12.17 -3.63 -11.44
CA ARG A 327 10.82 -3.54 -10.86
C ARG A 327 9.95 -2.54 -11.60
N GLU A 328 10.54 -1.43 -12.04
CA GLU A 328 9.87 -0.45 -12.89
C GLU A 328 9.45 -1.12 -14.19
N HIS A 329 10.36 -1.87 -14.82
CA HIS A 329 10.04 -2.67 -16.00
C HIS A 329 8.89 -3.66 -15.76
N GLN A 330 8.92 -4.40 -14.65
CA GLN A 330 7.82 -5.31 -14.31
C GLN A 330 6.49 -4.57 -14.09
N LEU A 331 6.50 -3.41 -13.42
CA LEU A 331 5.33 -2.55 -13.26
C LEU A 331 4.77 -2.12 -14.62
N LEU A 332 5.62 -1.71 -15.57
CA LEU A 332 5.21 -1.34 -16.93
C LEU A 332 4.60 -2.52 -17.68
N VAL A 333 5.15 -3.74 -17.51
CA VAL A 333 4.59 -4.96 -18.10
C VAL A 333 3.19 -5.24 -17.54
N ASP A 334 3.01 -5.11 -16.22
CA ASP A 334 1.73 -5.35 -15.56
C ASP A 334 0.68 -4.28 -15.97
N ILE A 335 1.09 -3.01 -16.10
CA ILE A 335 0.25 -1.94 -16.63
C ILE A 335 -0.15 -2.21 -18.08
N ALA A 336 0.79 -2.64 -18.93
CA ALA A 336 0.51 -2.96 -20.33
C ALA A 336 -0.44 -4.16 -20.49
N ARG A 337 -0.50 -5.06 -19.49
CA ARG A 337 -1.45 -6.19 -19.47
C ARG A 337 -2.84 -5.80 -19.00
N SER A 338 -2.98 -4.65 -18.35
CA SER A 338 -4.25 -4.18 -17.83
C SER A 338 -5.14 -3.61 -18.95
N PRO A 339 -6.35 -4.14 -19.18
CA PRO A 339 -7.24 -3.69 -20.25
C PRO A 339 -7.74 -2.25 -20.05
N ASP A 340 -7.76 -1.77 -18.80
CA ASP A 340 -8.22 -0.43 -18.42
C ASP A 340 -7.08 0.60 -18.36
N CYS A 341 -5.93 0.28 -18.95
CA CYS A 341 -4.73 1.12 -18.94
C CYS A 341 -4.20 1.33 -20.37
N ALA A 342 -3.87 2.57 -20.70
CA ALA A 342 -3.15 2.92 -21.91
C ALA A 342 -1.74 3.37 -21.54
N LEU A 343 -0.74 2.63 -22.03
CA LEU A 343 0.67 2.90 -21.78
C LEU A 343 1.32 3.53 -23.02
N THR A 344 1.93 4.71 -22.82
CA THR A 344 2.74 5.38 -23.84
C THR A 344 4.18 5.42 -23.38
N LEU A 345 5.12 4.94 -24.21
CA LEU A 345 6.53 4.86 -23.89
C LEU A 345 7.37 5.77 -24.78
N ALA A 346 8.40 6.36 -24.19
CA ALA A 346 9.56 6.91 -24.87
C ALA A 346 10.73 5.93 -24.68
N HIS A 347 11.33 5.44 -25.76
CA HIS A 347 12.48 4.55 -25.68
C HIS A 347 13.58 4.86 -26.70
N THR A 348 14.82 4.50 -26.39
CA THR A 348 15.97 4.66 -27.29
C THR A 348 15.94 3.62 -28.42
N SER A 349 16.78 3.85 -29.42
CA SER A 349 17.01 2.88 -30.50
C SER A 349 17.56 1.53 -30.00
N ALA A 350 18.30 1.55 -28.89
CA ALA A 350 18.84 0.36 -28.21
C ALA A 350 17.81 -0.36 -27.32
N GLY A 351 16.60 0.18 -27.16
CA GLY A 351 15.53 -0.44 -26.40
C GLY A 351 15.49 -0.07 -24.90
N ALA A 352 16.14 1.02 -24.50
CA ALA A 352 16.02 1.54 -23.14
C ALA A 352 14.79 2.47 -23.03
N ILE A 353 13.87 2.20 -22.10
CA ILE A 353 12.72 3.04 -21.78
C ILE A 353 13.23 4.23 -20.97
N VAL A 354 12.98 5.43 -21.46
CA VAL A 354 13.50 6.70 -20.88
C VAL A 354 12.40 7.62 -20.37
N GLY A 355 11.14 7.27 -20.63
CA GLY A 355 9.98 7.94 -20.08
C GLY A 355 8.71 7.18 -20.39
N GLU A 356 7.69 7.42 -19.59
CA GLU A 356 6.38 6.80 -19.72
C GLU A 356 5.26 7.80 -19.39
N VAL A 357 4.10 7.57 -20.02
CA VAL A 357 2.83 8.18 -19.64
C VAL A 357 1.80 7.07 -19.53
N THR A 358 1.08 7.03 -18.42
CA THR A 358 -0.02 6.09 -18.20
C THR A 358 -1.34 6.85 -18.10
N LEU A 359 -2.32 6.32 -18.84
CA LEU A 359 -3.72 6.75 -18.85
C LEU A 359 -4.57 5.62 -18.27
N THR A 360 -5.35 5.92 -17.26
CA THR A 360 -5.89 4.87 -16.38
C THR A 360 -7.13 5.33 -15.66
N PHE A 361 -8.06 4.45 -15.30
CA PHE A 361 -9.30 4.89 -14.63
C PHE A 361 -9.03 5.50 -13.24
N GLY A 362 -9.86 6.47 -12.84
CA GLY A 362 -9.79 7.08 -11.50
C GLY A 362 -10.02 6.06 -10.38
N ASP A 363 -9.23 6.15 -9.31
CA ASP A 363 -9.31 5.27 -8.14
C ASP A 363 -10.55 5.51 -7.25
N ASP A 364 -10.57 4.86 -6.07
CA ASP A 364 -11.71 4.81 -5.15
C ASP A 364 -12.29 6.19 -4.79
N TRP A 365 -11.47 7.24 -4.68
CA TRP A 365 -11.98 8.59 -4.37
C TRP A 365 -12.90 9.13 -5.47
N TRP A 366 -12.69 8.71 -6.71
CA TRP A 366 -13.44 9.11 -7.89
C TRP A 366 -14.64 8.22 -8.15
N GLU A 367 -14.91 7.25 -7.28
CA GLU A 367 -15.99 6.28 -7.45
C GLU A 367 -17.35 6.95 -7.70
N GLY A 368 -18.04 6.44 -8.72
CA GLY A 368 -19.36 6.88 -9.14
C GLY A 368 -19.33 8.05 -10.13
N LEU A 369 -18.14 8.50 -10.56
CA LEU A 369 -17.96 9.37 -11.72
C LEU A 369 -17.62 8.51 -12.95
N GLU A 370 -18.21 8.87 -14.09
CA GLU A 370 -17.99 8.22 -15.38
C GLU A 370 -16.90 8.96 -16.15
N ASP A 371 -16.15 8.24 -16.99
CA ASP A 371 -15.15 8.78 -17.92
C ASP A 371 -14.07 9.67 -17.29
N ILE A 372 -13.62 9.31 -16.08
CA ILE A 372 -12.55 9.99 -15.36
C ILE A 372 -11.25 9.19 -15.35
N TYR A 373 -10.15 9.81 -15.80
CA TYR A 373 -8.87 9.14 -16.00
C TYR A 373 -7.67 9.86 -15.35
N GLU A 374 -6.90 9.05 -14.61
CA GLU A 374 -5.51 9.15 -14.19
C GLU A 374 -4.51 9.41 -15.31
N VAL A 375 -3.89 10.59 -15.40
CA VAL A 375 -2.65 10.81 -16.17
C VAL A 375 -1.44 10.84 -15.24
N THR A 376 -0.57 9.84 -15.36
CA THR A 376 0.75 9.82 -14.70
C THR A 376 1.86 9.92 -15.73
N ILE A 377 2.96 10.61 -15.39
CA ILE A 377 4.13 10.78 -16.25
C ILE A 377 5.42 10.62 -15.46
N GLU A 378 6.37 9.87 -16.01
CA GLU A 378 7.74 9.80 -15.52
C GLU A 378 8.74 9.97 -16.69
N VAL A 379 9.85 10.64 -16.40
CA VAL A 379 11.01 10.70 -17.31
C VAL A 379 12.27 10.44 -16.51
N SER A 380 13.09 9.52 -17.03
CA SER A 380 14.34 9.10 -16.42
C SER A 380 15.21 10.32 -16.08
N SER A 381 15.77 10.32 -14.87
CA SER A 381 16.71 11.35 -14.42
C SER A 381 17.90 11.54 -15.39
N ASN A 382 18.33 10.48 -16.08
CA ASN A 382 19.41 10.50 -17.09
C ASN A 382 19.02 11.16 -18.43
N TRP A 383 17.73 11.49 -18.59
CA TRP A 383 17.11 11.97 -19.84
C TRP A 383 16.29 13.26 -19.64
N ARG A 384 16.32 13.84 -18.44
CA ARG A 384 15.68 15.13 -18.16
C ARG A 384 16.37 16.27 -18.91
N LYS A 385 15.67 17.40 -19.04
CA LYS A 385 16.11 18.61 -19.79
C LYS A 385 16.26 18.41 -21.31
N LEU A 386 15.80 17.28 -21.85
CA LEU A 386 15.78 16.99 -23.29
C LEU A 386 14.42 17.29 -23.97
N GLY A 387 13.44 17.81 -23.23
CA GLY A 387 12.09 18.08 -23.73
C GLY A 387 11.17 16.86 -23.83
N ILE A 388 11.67 15.66 -23.48
CA ILE A 388 10.95 14.38 -23.56
C ILE A 388 9.61 14.45 -22.84
N ALA A 389 9.56 14.93 -21.61
CA ALA A 389 8.30 14.99 -20.84
C ALA A 389 7.18 15.73 -21.58
N ARG A 390 7.49 16.88 -22.18
CA ARG A 390 6.51 17.69 -22.91
C ARG A 390 6.04 16.96 -24.16
N LYS A 391 6.97 16.37 -24.90
CA LYS A 391 6.66 15.73 -26.18
C LYS A 391 5.90 14.41 -25.98
N LEU A 392 6.32 13.62 -25.00
CA LEU A 392 5.66 12.37 -24.60
C LEU A 392 4.24 12.63 -24.08
N LEU A 393 4.05 13.63 -23.22
CA LEU A 393 2.71 13.99 -22.73
C LEU A 393 1.79 14.48 -23.85
N ALA A 394 2.32 15.28 -24.80
CA ALA A 394 1.54 15.72 -25.95
C ALA A 394 1.12 14.55 -26.84
N PHE A 395 2.05 13.63 -27.12
CA PHE A 395 1.81 12.45 -27.94
C PHE A 395 0.79 11.49 -27.31
N ALA A 396 0.88 11.27 -25.99
CA ALA A 396 -0.07 10.44 -25.25
C ALA A 396 -1.50 11.02 -25.23
N LEU A 397 -1.65 12.34 -25.37
CA LEU A 397 -2.92 13.07 -25.21
C LEU A 397 -3.46 13.66 -26.53
N GLU A 398 -2.94 13.21 -27.68
CA GLU A 398 -3.33 13.70 -29.01
C GLU A 398 -4.67 13.11 -29.50
N LEU A 399 -5.14 12.03 -28.88
CA LEU A 399 -6.34 11.31 -29.30
C LEU A 399 -7.60 12.17 -29.15
N GLU A 400 -8.37 12.29 -30.23
CA GLU A 400 -9.62 13.08 -30.22
C GLU A 400 -10.61 12.55 -29.18
N THR A 401 -10.69 11.23 -28.96
CA THR A 401 -11.58 10.57 -27.99
C THR A 401 -11.38 11.03 -26.55
N LEU A 402 -10.21 11.58 -26.20
CA LEU A 402 -9.96 12.15 -24.88
C LEU A 402 -10.76 13.43 -24.62
N ASP A 403 -11.28 14.08 -25.67
CA ASP A 403 -12.17 15.23 -25.51
C ASP A 403 -13.58 14.84 -24.99
N ASP A 404 -13.91 13.54 -24.92
CA ASP A 404 -15.11 13.03 -24.26
C ASP A 404 -14.89 12.70 -22.77
N MET A 405 -13.67 12.88 -22.26
CA MET A 405 -13.26 12.41 -20.92
C MET A 405 -12.81 13.56 -20.00
N ILE A 406 -12.83 13.29 -18.69
CA ILE A 406 -12.18 14.13 -17.67
C ILE A 406 -10.83 13.52 -17.33
N LEU A 407 -9.75 14.23 -17.64
CA LEU A 407 -8.40 13.80 -17.28
C LEU A 407 -7.93 14.56 -16.06
N PHE A 408 -7.30 13.87 -15.11
CA PHE A 408 -6.66 14.52 -13.97
C PHE A 408 -5.24 14.00 -13.75
N ALA A 409 -4.42 14.81 -13.09
CA ALA A 409 -3.08 14.45 -12.65
C ALA A 409 -2.86 15.02 -11.25
N MET A 410 -2.24 14.21 -10.38
CA MET A 410 -1.90 14.61 -9.01
C MET A 410 -0.40 14.82 -8.89
N GLY A 411 0.01 16.05 -8.61
CA GLY A 411 1.40 16.38 -8.28
C GLY A 411 1.61 16.30 -6.78
N LEU A 412 2.01 15.13 -6.28
CA LEU A 412 2.26 14.89 -4.85
C LEU A 412 3.72 15.18 -4.50
N SER A 413 3.93 16.07 -3.53
CA SER A 413 5.24 16.63 -3.20
C SER A 413 6.26 15.63 -2.66
N TRP A 414 5.79 14.54 -2.05
CA TRP A 414 6.64 13.44 -1.59
C TRP A 414 7.13 12.51 -2.72
N HIS A 415 6.61 12.63 -3.95
CA HIS A 415 7.16 11.94 -5.13
C HIS A 415 8.17 12.79 -5.92
N TRP A 416 8.48 14.01 -5.46
CA TRP A 416 9.30 14.94 -6.22
C TRP A 416 10.78 14.73 -5.96
N ASP A 417 11.57 14.66 -7.04
CA ASP A 417 13.02 14.64 -6.97
C ASP A 417 13.58 16.06 -6.78
N LEU A 418 13.39 16.60 -5.56
CA LEU A 418 13.84 17.94 -5.20
C LEU A 418 15.38 18.02 -5.12
N GLU A 419 16.01 16.98 -4.57
CA GLU A 419 17.46 16.93 -4.38
C GLU A 419 18.21 16.76 -5.70
N GLY A 420 17.83 15.78 -6.53
CA GLY A 420 18.44 15.53 -7.82
C GLY A 420 18.25 16.68 -8.82
N MET A 421 17.17 17.45 -8.67
CA MET A 421 16.97 18.68 -9.45
C MET A 421 17.59 19.94 -8.83
N GLY A 422 17.88 19.93 -7.54
CA GLY A 422 18.35 21.12 -6.81
C GLY A 422 17.33 22.27 -6.82
N ILE A 423 16.03 21.97 -6.79
CA ILE A 423 14.97 22.98 -6.81
C ILE A 423 14.03 22.87 -5.61
N THR A 424 13.47 24.01 -5.21
CA THR A 424 12.50 24.07 -4.10
C THR A 424 11.15 23.47 -4.50
N PRO A 425 10.31 22.99 -3.55
CA PRO A 425 8.96 22.52 -3.82
C PRO A 425 8.12 23.48 -4.68
N ARG A 426 8.18 24.79 -4.39
CA ARG A 426 7.44 25.81 -5.16
C ARG A 426 7.82 25.86 -6.65
N HIS A 427 9.10 25.70 -6.94
CA HIS A 427 9.60 25.66 -8.32
C HIS A 427 9.21 24.36 -9.02
N TYR A 428 9.27 23.23 -8.32
CA TYR A 428 8.85 21.93 -8.84
C TYR A 428 7.34 21.93 -9.19
N ARG A 429 6.50 22.45 -8.28
CA ARG A 429 5.06 22.65 -8.51
C ARG A 429 4.81 23.46 -9.77
N LYS A 430 5.46 24.62 -9.90
CA LYS A 430 5.33 25.49 -11.07
C LYS A 430 5.73 24.78 -12.37
N MET A 431 6.81 23.99 -12.34
CA MET A 431 7.26 23.21 -13.49
C MET A 431 6.20 22.20 -13.94
N ILE A 432 5.65 21.39 -13.01
CA ILE A 432 4.59 20.43 -13.34
C ILE A 432 3.35 21.14 -13.85
N THR A 433 2.87 22.20 -13.18
CA THR A 433 1.69 22.95 -13.63
C THR A 433 1.89 23.48 -15.06
N GLN A 434 3.07 24.00 -15.40
CA GLN A 434 3.37 24.47 -16.76
C GLN A 434 3.45 23.35 -17.80
N LEU A 435 3.98 22.18 -17.42
CA LEU A 435 4.05 21.01 -18.29
C LEU A 435 2.63 20.59 -18.71
N PHE A 436 1.74 20.39 -17.74
CA PHE A 436 0.37 19.95 -17.99
C PHE A 436 -0.51 21.04 -18.60
N ALA A 437 -0.30 22.32 -18.25
CA ALA A 437 -1.02 23.44 -18.88
C ALA A 437 -0.76 23.51 -20.39
N SER A 438 0.41 23.05 -20.87
CA SER A 438 0.68 22.95 -22.30
C SER A 438 -0.26 22.00 -23.04
N GLN A 439 -0.90 21.06 -22.32
CA GLN A 439 -1.86 20.08 -22.84
C GLN A 439 -3.29 20.37 -22.37
N GLY A 440 -3.60 21.61 -21.95
CA GLY A 440 -4.95 22.06 -21.64
C GLY A 440 -5.43 21.76 -20.21
N PHE A 441 -4.54 21.35 -19.31
CA PHE A 441 -4.88 21.16 -17.89
C PHE A 441 -4.89 22.50 -17.15
N SER A 442 -5.79 22.61 -16.17
CA SER A 442 -5.86 23.73 -15.24
C SER A 442 -5.77 23.23 -13.80
N GLU A 443 -5.26 24.08 -12.92
CA GLU A 443 -5.20 23.79 -11.49
C GLU A 443 -6.58 23.94 -10.85
N TYR A 444 -6.95 23.00 -9.98
CA TYR A 444 -8.19 23.04 -9.20
C TYR A 444 -7.89 22.93 -7.71
N GLU A 445 -8.57 23.74 -6.91
CA GLU A 445 -8.68 23.50 -5.48
C GLU A 445 -9.52 22.24 -5.25
N THR A 446 -9.11 21.44 -4.28
CA THR A 446 -9.79 20.18 -4.00
C THR A 446 -9.69 19.79 -2.54
N THR A 447 -10.68 19.03 -2.12
CA THR A 447 -10.76 18.34 -0.83
C THR A 447 -10.31 16.89 -0.93
N GLU A 448 -9.79 16.47 -2.09
CA GLU A 448 -9.15 15.18 -2.26
C GLU A 448 -8.05 15.03 -1.18
N PRO A 449 -8.06 13.93 -0.40
CA PRO A 449 -7.21 13.78 0.77
C PRO A 449 -5.73 14.03 0.48
N ASN A 450 -5.17 13.41 -0.56
CA ASN A 450 -3.76 13.52 -0.89
C ASN A 450 -3.36 14.96 -1.21
N ILE A 451 -4.16 15.67 -1.98
CA ILE A 451 -3.88 17.07 -2.32
C ILE A 451 -4.02 17.99 -1.10
N SER A 452 -5.00 17.74 -0.24
CA SER A 452 -5.25 18.56 0.96
C SER A 452 -4.19 18.42 2.06
N LEU A 453 -3.44 17.30 2.07
CA LEU A 453 -2.43 17.00 3.09
C LEU A 453 -1.24 17.96 3.08
N GLU A 454 -0.85 18.48 1.91
CA GLU A 454 0.31 19.36 1.77
C GLU A 454 0.00 20.52 0.83
N PRO A 455 0.24 21.79 1.24
CA PRO A 455 0.02 22.95 0.38
C PRO A 455 0.82 22.94 -0.93
N ALA A 456 1.93 22.19 -0.97
CA ALA A 456 2.73 22.01 -2.18
C ALA A 456 2.01 21.16 -3.23
N ASN A 457 1.11 20.26 -2.83
CA ASN A 457 0.44 19.35 -3.75
C ASN A 457 -0.46 20.11 -4.72
N VAL A 458 -0.76 19.49 -5.86
CA VAL A 458 -1.55 20.12 -6.91
C VAL A 458 -2.44 19.10 -7.63
N LEU A 459 -3.72 19.44 -7.79
CA LEU A 459 -4.63 18.75 -8.69
C LEU A 459 -4.68 19.52 -10.01
N LEU A 460 -4.37 18.83 -11.10
CA LEU A 460 -4.43 19.38 -12.46
C LEU A 460 -5.50 18.61 -13.22
N VAL A 461 -6.40 19.31 -13.90
CA VAL A 461 -7.54 18.70 -14.59
C VAL A 461 -7.71 19.28 -15.98
N ARG A 462 -7.97 18.41 -16.96
CA ARG A 462 -8.48 18.77 -18.29
C ARG A 462 -9.87 18.16 -18.44
N ILE A 463 -10.88 19.02 -18.53
CA ILE A 463 -12.24 18.60 -18.88
C ILE A 463 -12.35 18.66 -20.40
N GLY A 464 -12.60 17.50 -21.03
CA GLY A 464 -12.80 17.39 -22.47
C GLY A 464 -13.95 18.26 -22.98
N LYS A 465 -13.84 18.74 -24.22
CA LYS A 465 -14.82 19.68 -24.81
C LYS A 465 -16.19 19.07 -25.09
N ARG A 466 -16.29 17.74 -25.12
CA ARG A 466 -17.50 16.98 -25.40
C ARG A 466 -18.04 16.24 -24.17
N VAL A 467 -17.40 16.40 -23.02
CA VAL A 467 -17.91 15.88 -21.73
C VAL A 467 -19.28 16.48 -21.44
N ASP A 468 -20.24 15.61 -21.09
CA ASP A 468 -21.58 16.05 -20.73
C ASP A 468 -21.56 16.97 -19.49
N GLN A 469 -22.36 18.04 -19.53
CA GLN A 469 -22.37 19.06 -18.48
C GLN A 469 -22.78 18.51 -17.11
N TYR A 470 -23.63 17.47 -17.06
CA TYR A 470 -23.99 16.80 -15.80
C TYR A 470 -22.79 16.07 -15.19
N VAL A 471 -22.01 15.36 -16.00
CA VAL A 471 -20.78 14.66 -15.56
C VAL A 471 -19.76 15.68 -15.05
N ALA A 472 -19.48 16.75 -15.82
CA ALA A 472 -18.59 17.82 -15.41
C ALA A 472 -19.04 18.48 -14.08
N ASN A 473 -20.33 18.75 -13.92
CA ASN A 473 -20.87 19.31 -12.68
C ASN A 473 -20.74 18.36 -11.48
N ARG A 474 -20.92 17.05 -11.68
CA ARG A 474 -20.71 16.04 -10.61
C ARG A 474 -19.24 15.98 -10.20
N PHE A 475 -18.32 16.03 -11.16
CA PHE A 475 -16.90 16.10 -10.89
C PHE A 475 -16.54 17.35 -10.07
N LEU A 476 -16.97 18.53 -10.50
CA LEU A 476 -16.71 19.79 -9.79
C LEU A 476 -17.27 19.79 -8.37
N ARG A 477 -18.44 19.16 -8.16
CA ARG A 477 -18.99 18.94 -6.81
C ARG A 477 -18.14 17.99 -5.98
N ARG A 478 -17.58 16.92 -6.56
CA ARG A 478 -16.72 15.96 -5.82
C ARG A 478 -15.44 16.64 -5.32
N ILE A 479 -14.74 17.37 -6.19
CA ILE A 479 -13.49 18.06 -5.79
C ILE A 479 -13.75 19.20 -4.79
N SER A 480 -14.93 19.81 -4.83
CA SER A 480 -15.31 20.86 -3.87
C SER A 480 -16.01 20.32 -2.62
N SER A 481 -16.38 19.03 -2.62
CA SER A 481 -17.10 18.45 -1.50
C SER A 481 -16.12 18.19 -0.38
N SER A 482 -16.24 18.93 0.72
CA SER A 482 -15.58 18.52 1.95
C SER A 482 -15.89 17.04 2.16
N PRO A 483 -14.89 16.17 2.41
CA PRO A 483 -15.23 14.84 2.85
C PRO A 483 -16.13 15.11 4.05
N ARG A 484 -17.35 14.60 4.03
CA ARG A 484 -17.99 14.36 5.31
C ARG A 484 -17.05 13.34 5.97
N LEU A 485 -16.09 13.84 6.73
CA LEU A 485 -15.55 13.17 7.90
C LEU A 485 -16.73 13.05 8.90
N THR A 486 -17.81 12.39 8.47
CA THR A 486 -18.89 11.97 9.34
C THR A 486 -18.32 10.79 10.11
N GLY A 487 -17.74 11.11 11.27
CA GLY A 487 -17.32 10.14 12.27
C GLY A 487 -15.82 10.01 12.49
N LEU A 488 -15.06 11.12 12.54
CA LEU A 488 -13.85 11.12 13.39
C LEU A 488 -14.25 11.32 14.84
#